data_AF-A0A2P7ECC0-F1
#
_entry.id   AF-A0A2P7ECC0-F1
#
_cell.length_a   1.000
_cell.length_b   1.000
_cell.length_c   1.000
_cell.angle_alpha   90.00
_cell.angle_beta   90.00
_cell.angle_gamma   90.00
#
_symmetry.space_group_name_H-M   'P 1'
#
loop_
_entity.id
_entity.type
_entity.pdbx_description
1 polymer ?
#
loop_
_entity_poly.entity_id
_entity_poly.type
_entity_poly.pdbx_seq_one_letter_code
_entity_poly.pdbx_strand_id
1 'polypeptide(L)'
;MPFDTPSAAGRSSSRERQEANDAELNRQRFAPKRHPLTPERWRLLVRGHVQGVGYRAACKRRATELGLAGWVRNCADGSVEIQAEGVQQHLAELRVWCEAGPTAARVDSVLTSMLAPTGADWFEIRPSQTNPSQTNANK
;
A
#
# COMPACT_ATOMS: atom_id res chain seq x y z
N MET A 1 -52.68 -45.72 34.42
CA MET A 1 -52.94 -45.20 33.06
C MET A 1 -52.58 -43.72 33.04
N PRO A 2 -51.88 -43.24 32.00
CA PRO A 2 -51.13 -41.98 31.94
C PRO A 2 -51.87 -40.93 31.05
N PHE A 3 -51.40 -39.74 30.64
CA PHE A 3 -50.09 -39.09 30.56
C PHE A 3 -50.28 -37.56 30.61
N ASP A 4 -49.29 -36.90 31.19
CA ASP A 4 -48.97 -35.47 31.15
C ASP A 4 -49.00 -34.87 29.72
N THR A 5 -49.38 -33.61 29.58
CA THR A 5 -49.37 -32.85 28.30
C THR A 5 -49.17 -31.35 28.60
N PRO A 6 -48.45 -30.56 27.79
CA PRO A 6 -47.29 -30.86 26.95
C PRO A 6 -46.07 -29.96 27.22
N SER A 7 -44.93 -30.53 26.83
CA SER A 7 -43.69 -29.90 26.36
C SER A 7 -43.88 -28.56 25.63
N ALA A 8 -43.11 -27.55 26.05
CA ALA A 8 -42.73 -26.41 25.23
C ALA A 8 -41.20 -26.25 25.27
N ALA A 9 -40.55 -26.88 24.29
CA ALA A 9 -39.20 -26.52 23.86
C ALA A 9 -39.26 -25.26 22.98
N GLY A 10 -38.27 -24.37 23.11
CA GLY A 10 -38.12 -23.23 22.18
C GLY A 10 -37.27 -22.10 22.76
N ARG A 11 -35.96 -22.31 22.94
CA ARG A 11 -34.93 -21.66 22.08
C ARG A 11 -35.28 -20.22 21.70
N SER A 12 -34.86 -19.28 22.54
CA SER A 12 -34.64 -17.88 22.12
C SER A 12 -33.22 -17.48 22.53
N SER A 13 -32.24 -18.15 21.91
CA SER A 13 -30.82 -17.84 22.01
C SER A 13 -30.27 -17.63 20.60
N SER A 14 -30.89 -16.75 19.80
CA SER A 14 -30.63 -16.70 18.35
C SER A 14 -30.68 -15.30 17.72
N ARG A 15 -30.54 -14.20 18.47
CA ARG A 15 -30.31 -12.88 17.85
C ARG A 15 -29.02 -12.20 18.27
N GLU A 16 -28.65 -12.26 19.55
CA GLU A 16 -27.47 -11.54 20.05
C GLU A 16 -26.10 -12.15 19.63
N ARG A 17 -26.09 -13.35 19.04
CA ARG A 17 -24.82 -14.06 18.73
C ARG A 17 -24.22 -13.71 17.37
N GLN A 18 -24.95 -13.01 16.50
CA GLN A 18 -24.49 -12.83 15.12
C GLN A 18 -23.51 -11.66 14.94
N GLU A 19 -23.67 -10.57 15.69
CA GLU A 19 -22.93 -9.32 15.43
C GLU A 19 -21.50 -9.32 15.98
N ALA A 20 -21.20 -10.17 16.97
CA ALA A 20 -19.87 -10.23 17.57
C ALA A 20 -18.82 -10.92 16.69
N ASN A 21 -19.23 -11.68 15.66
CA ASN A 21 -18.30 -12.51 14.87
C ASN A 21 -17.70 -11.76 13.66
N ASP A 22 -18.34 -10.70 13.17
CA ASP A 22 -17.88 -9.94 12.00
C ASP A 22 -16.71 -8.99 12.31
N ALA A 23 -16.60 -8.54 13.56
CA ALA A 23 -15.55 -7.60 13.98
C ALA A 23 -14.20 -8.28 14.26
N GLU A 24 -14.21 -9.57 14.61
CA GLU A 24 -12.98 -10.33 14.95
C GLU A 24 -12.24 -10.84 13.71
N LEU A 25 -12.96 -11.15 12.62
CA LEU A 25 -12.36 -11.61 11.37
C LEU A 25 -11.52 -10.53 10.67
N ASN A 26 -11.86 -9.25 10.87
CA ASN A 26 -11.15 -8.16 10.20
C ASN A 26 -9.90 -7.67 10.96
N ARG A 27 -9.76 -8.02 12.25
CA ARG A 27 -8.54 -7.71 13.02
C ARG A 27 -7.35 -8.61 12.66
N GLN A 28 -7.60 -9.81 12.15
CA GLN A 28 -6.54 -10.78 11.85
C GLN A 28 -5.91 -10.61 10.46
N ARG A 29 -6.34 -9.63 9.64
CA ARG A 29 -5.74 -9.36 8.31
C ARG A 29 -4.44 -8.55 8.35
N PHE A 30 -4.06 -8.02 9.51
CA PHE A 30 -2.86 -7.19 9.70
C PHE A 30 -1.85 -7.75 10.69
N ALA A 31 -1.82 -9.08 10.90
CA ALA A 31 -0.61 -9.69 11.44
C ALA A 31 0.41 -9.77 10.29
N PRO A 32 1.55 -9.04 10.29
CA PRO A 32 2.61 -9.33 9.35
C PRO A 32 3.05 -10.76 9.65
N LYS A 33 2.62 -11.68 8.78
CA LYS A 33 3.06 -13.07 8.80
C LYS A 33 4.57 -13.00 8.89
N ARG A 34 5.12 -13.47 10.00
CA ARG A 34 6.55 -13.68 10.21
C ARG A 34 6.98 -14.80 9.26
N HIS A 35 6.98 -14.52 7.96
CA HIS A 35 7.78 -15.27 7.02
C HIS A 35 9.21 -14.81 7.28
N PRO A 36 10.14 -15.66 7.73
CA PRO A 36 11.48 -15.51 7.16
C PRO A 36 11.30 -15.70 5.65
N LEU A 37 11.85 -14.82 4.81
CA LEU A 37 12.11 -15.02 3.36
C LEU A 37 12.23 -13.62 2.70
N THR A 38 13.42 -13.03 2.83
CA THR A 38 13.97 -11.92 2.04
C THR A 38 13.03 -10.79 1.62
N PRO A 39 13.09 -9.59 2.25
CA PRO A 39 12.44 -8.41 1.68
C PRO A 39 12.90 -8.22 0.24
N GLU A 40 11.96 -8.00 -0.68
CA GLU A 40 12.29 -7.61 -2.05
C GLU A 40 12.21 -6.11 -2.15
N ARG A 41 13.08 -5.52 -2.98
CA ARG A 41 12.99 -4.12 -3.33
C ARG A 41 12.65 -3.98 -4.79
N TRP A 42 11.60 -3.24 -5.11
CA TRP A 42 11.25 -2.90 -6.47
C TRP A 42 11.44 -1.40 -6.69
N ARG A 43 12.14 -1.07 -7.78
CA ARG A 43 12.19 0.27 -8.35
C ARG A 43 11.16 0.35 -9.45
N LEU A 44 10.20 1.25 -9.27
CA LEU A 44 9.17 1.58 -10.24
C LEU A 44 9.50 2.95 -10.81
N LEU A 45 9.74 3.02 -12.11
CA LEU A 45 9.98 4.26 -12.84
C LEU A 45 8.75 4.54 -13.70
N VAL A 46 7.96 5.49 -13.23
CA VAL A 46 6.69 5.88 -13.80
C VAL A 46 6.94 7.06 -14.74
N ARG A 47 6.70 6.84 -16.04
CA ARG A 47 6.81 7.86 -17.08
C ARG A 47 5.40 8.34 -17.46
N GLY A 48 5.29 9.63 -17.78
CA GLY A 48 4.05 10.26 -18.19
C GLY A 48 3.81 11.60 -17.50
N HIS A 49 2.55 12.02 -17.45
CA HIS A 49 2.11 13.25 -16.79
C HIS A 49 1.83 12.98 -15.30
N VAL A 50 2.91 12.91 -14.51
CA VAL A 50 2.89 12.49 -13.10
C VAL A 50 3.41 13.55 -12.12
N GLN A 51 3.79 14.73 -12.62
CA GLN A 51 4.20 15.89 -11.80
C GLN A 51 3.07 16.90 -11.65
N GLY A 52 2.97 17.56 -10.49
CA GLY A 52 1.90 18.53 -10.20
C GLY A 52 0.55 17.94 -9.80
N VAL A 53 0.41 16.61 -9.83
CA VAL A 53 -0.87 15.89 -9.64
C VAL A 53 -1.04 15.27 -8.24
N GLY A 54 -0.14 15.58 -7.30
CA GLY A 54 -0.17 15.00 -5.95
C GLY A 54 0.29 13.53 -5.88
N TYR A 55 0.91 13.00 -6.94
CA TYR A 55 1.34 11.60 -7.04
C TYR A 55 2.13 11.12 -5.80
N ARG A 56 3.09 11.94 -5.34
CA ARG A 56 3.94 11.62 -4.18
C ARG A 56 3.13 11.39 -2.89
N ALA A 57 2.12 12.23 -2.64
CA ALA A 57 1.32 12.14 -1.42
C ALA A 57 0.41 10.90 -1.46
N ALA A 58 -0.19 10.61 -2.61
CA ALA A 58 -1.00 9.42 -2.80
C ALA A 58 -0.15 8.13 -2.72
N CYS A 59 1.03 8.13 -3.34
CA CYS A 59 1.98 7.03 -3.27
C CYS A 59 2.44 6.76 -1.84
N LYS A 60 2.76 7.81 -1.06
CA LYS A 60 3.13 7.68 0.36
C LYS A 60 2.00 7.06 1.17
N ARG A 61 0.76 7.53 0.99
CA ARG A 61 -0.42 6.96 1.68
C ARG A 61 -0.56 5.48 1.36
N ARG A 62 -0.54 5.12 0.08
CA ARG A 62 -0.67 3.73 -0.36
C ARG A 62 0.47 2.84 0.15
N ALA A 63 1.71 3.32 0.11
CA ALA A 63 2.85 2.60 0.66
C ALA A 63 2.71 2.39 2.18
N THR A 64 2.20 3.38 2.90
CA THR A 64 1.97 3.27 4.36
C THR A 64 0.83 2.30 4.67
N GLU A 65 -0.26 2.31 3.90
CA GLU A 65 -1.38 1.35 4.03
C GLU A 65 -0.94 -0.09 3.78
N LEU A 66 -0.02 -0.28 2.83
CA LEU A 66 0.57 -1.59 2.49
C LEU A 66 1.73 -1.99 3.41
N GLY A 67 2.16 -1.12 4.33
CA GLY A 67 3.33 -1.38 5.18
C GLY A 67 4.63 -1.57 4.38
N LEU A 68 4.79 -0.83 3.28
CA LEU A 68 5.99 -0.83 2.45
C LEU A 68 6.94 0.29 2.88
N ALA A 69 8.23 0.00 2.86
CA ALA A 69 9.27 0.98 3.11
C ALA A 69 9.93 1.44 1.81
N GLY A 70 10.64 2.57 1.84
CA GLY A 70 11.39 3.08 0.69
C GLY A 70 11.21 4.58 0.50
N TRP A 71 11.13 5.01 -0.75
CA TRP A 71 11.01 6.43 -1.07
C TRP A 71 10.42 6.68 -2.45
N VAL A 72 9.86 7.88 -2.62
CA VAL A 72 9.43 8.40 -3.92
C VAL A 72 10.14 9.71 -4.22
N ARG A 73 10.62 9.89 -5.46
CA ARG A 73 11.24 11.12 -5.95
C ARG A 73 10.74 11.47 -7.34
N ASN A 74 10.77 12.75 -7.70
CA ASN A 74 10.60 13.14 -9.10
C ASN A 74 11.96 13.26 -9.75
N CYS A 75 12.07 12.72 -10.96
CA CYS A 75 13.21 12.89 -11.84
C CYS A 75 13.12 14.23 -12.58
N ALA A 76 14.27 14.80 -12.96
CA ALA A 76 14.33 16.04 -13.76
C ALA A 76 13.67 15.90 -15.13
N ASP A 77 13.61 14.67 -15.65
CA ASP A 77 13.01 14.29 -16.93
C ASP A 77 11.46 14.38 -16.95
N GLY A 78 10.82 14.67 -15.82
CA GLY A 78 9.35 14.65 -15.72
C GLY A 78 8.81 13.34 -15.13
N SER A 79 9.61 12.27 -15.17
CA SER A 79 9.26 10.95 -14.63
C SER A 79 9.26 10.91 -13.09
N VAL A 80 8.52 9.97 -12.49
CA VAL A 80 8.52 9.69 -11.04
C VAL A 80 9.21 8.37 -10.79
N GLU A 81 10.14 8.35 -9.84
CA GLU A 81 10.82 7.15 -9.42
C GLU A 81 10.45 6.79 -7.99
N ILE A 82 10.03 5.55 -7.81
CA ILE A 82 9.57 4.99 -6.54
C ILE A 82 10.45 3.79 -6.26
N GLN A 83 11.08 3.76 -5.09
CA GLN A 83 11.59 2.54 -4.52
C GLN A 83 10.65 2.12 -3.40
N ALA A 84 10.15 0.90 -3.51
CA ALA A 84 9.41 0.26 -2.45
C ALA A 84 10.09 -1.05 -2.10
N GLU A 85 10.09 -1.36 -0.82
CA GLU A 85 10.67 -2.55 -0.23
C GLU A 85 9.64 -3.18 0.69
N GLY A 86 9.50 -4.50 0.59
CA GLY A 86 8.55 -5.25 1.39
C GLY A 86 8.26 -6.60 0.77
N VAL A 87 7.05 -7.10 1.02
CA VAL A 87 6.58 -8.38 0.52
C VAL A 87 6.21 -8.23 -0.96
N GLN A 88 6.56 -9.21 -1.79
CA GLN A 88 6.23 -9.27 -3.21
C GLN A 88 4.76 -8.90 -3.51
N GLN A 89 3.82 -9.41 -2.71
CA GLN A 89 2.38 -9.14 -2.85
C GLN A 89 2.06 -7.65 -2.72
N HIS A 90 2.60 -6.99 -1.69
CA HIS A 90 2.40 -5.56 -1.47
C HIS A 90 3.09 -4.73 -2.57
N LEU A 91 4.27 -5.15 -3.04
CA LEU A 91 4.96 -4.49 -4.14
C LEU A 91 4.18 -4.60 -5.45
N ALA A 92 3.58 -5.77 -5.73
CA ALA A 92 2.70 -5.98 -6.87
C ALA A 92 1.44 -5.11 -6.78
N GLU A 93 0.82 -4.98 -5.60
CA GLU A 93 -0.30 -4.06 -5.40
C GLU A 93 0.10 -2.59 -5.62
N LEU A 94 1.26 -2.17 -5.11
CA LEU A 94 1.77 -0.82 -5.35
C LEU A 94 2.02 -0.58 -6.85
N ARG A 95 2.57 -1.58 -7.56
CA ARG A 95 2.80 -1.49 -9.00
C ARG A 95 1.48 -1.30 -9.75
N VAL A 96 0.47 -2.13 -9.50
CA VAL A 96 -0.84 -2.03 -10.14
C VAL A 96 -1.46 -0.65 -9.86
N TRP A 97 -1.33 -0.16 -8.63
CA TRP A 97 -1.76 1.20 -8.28
C TRP A 97 -0.98 2.28 -9.06
N CYS A 98 0.33 2.10 -9.27
CA CYS A 98 1.13 3.01 -10.08
C CYS A 98 0.75 3.00 -11.57
N GLU A 99 0.30 1.86 -12.10
CA GLU A 99 -0.20 1.77 -13.48
C GLU A 99 -1.54 2.50 -13.65
N ALA A 100 -2.42 2.44 -12.63
CA ALA A 100 -3.66 3.21 -12.61
C ALA A 100 -3.43 4.71 -12.36
N GLY A 101 -2.51 5.04 -11.44
CA GLY A 101 -2.23 6.39 -10.97
C GLY A 101 -3.41 7.04 -10.22
N PRO A 102 -3.19 8.21 -9.58
CA PRO A 102 -4.28 9.05 -9.10
C PRO A 102 -5.08 9.64 -10.27
N THR A 103 -6.33 10.07 -10.03
CA THR A 103 -7.26 10.58 -11.05
C THR A 103 -6.69 11.70 -11.94
N ALA A 104 -5.75 12.48 -11.42
CA ALA A 104 -5.10 13.57 -12.17
C ALA A 104 -3.80 13.16 -12.88
N ALA A 105 -3.24 11.97 -12.59
CA ALA A 105 -2.03 11.49 -13.25
C ALA A 105 -2.36 10.74 -14.53
N ARG A 106 -1.51 10.90 -15.54
CA ARG A 106 -1.54 10.09 -16.76
C ARG A 106 -0.25 9.32 -16.87
N VAL A 107 -0.32 8.02 -16.64
CA VAL A 107 0.84 7.12 -16.71
C VAL A 107 0.93 6.55 -18.12
N ASP A 108 2.07 6.74 -18.75
CA ASP A 108 2.34 6.27 -20.11
C ASP A 108 3.06 4.91 -20.09
N SER A 109 3.98 4.75 -19.13
CA SER A 109 4.73 3.50 -18.95
C SER A 109 5.25 3.37 -17.52
N VAL A 110 5.21 2.14 -16.97
CA VAL A 110 5.81 1.81 -15.66
C VAL A 110 6.91 0.78 -15.87
N LEU A 111 8.17 1.20 -15.70
CA LEU A 111 9.30 0.28 -15.69
C LEU A 111 9.51 -0.24 -14.27
N THR A 112 9.42 -1.56 -14.09
CA THR A 112 9.69 -2.22 -12.82
C THR A 112 11.06 -2.88 -12.86
N SER A 113 11.87 -2.70 -11.83
CA SER A 113 13.17 -3.35 -11.67
C SER A 113 13.33 -3.89 -10.26
N MET A 114 13.65 -5.18 -10.13
CA MET A 114 13.95 -5.79 -8.84
C MET A 114 15.39 -5.43 -8.42
N LEU A 115 15.57 -5.07 -7.16
CA LEU A 115 16.81 -4.63 -6.54
C LEU A 115 17.04 -5.39 -5.24
N ALA A 116 18.29 -5.35 -4.76
CA ALA A 116 18.62 -5.84 -3.43
C ALA A 116 17.92 -4.99 -2.35
N PRO A 117 17.30 -5.62 -1.34
CA PRO A 117 16.75 -4.90 -0.20
C PRO A 117 17.86 -4.18 0.56
N THR A 118 17.54 -3.04 1.17
CA THR A 118 18.46 -2.31 2.06
C THR A 118 18.03 -2.38 3.52
N GLY A 119 16.86 -2.95 3.83
CA GLY A 119 16.32 -3.03 5.18
C GLY A 119 15.72 -1.70 5.64
N ALA A 120 15.13 -0.93 4.72
CA ALA A 120 14.45 0.30 5.10
C ALA A 120 13.13 -0.06 5.81
N ASP A 121 12.76 0.71 6.83
CA ASP A 121 11.49 0.54 7.56
C ASP A 121 10.53 1.72 7.39
N TRP A 122 11.00 2.85 6.85
CA TRP A 122 10.18 4.04 6.61
C TRP A 122 9.95 4.30 5.13
N PHE A 123 8.90 5.06 4.81
CA PHE A 123 8.66 5.60 3.47
C PHE A 123 8.77 7.12 3.44
N GLU A 124 9.73 7.66 2.69
CA GLU A 124 9.97 9.11 2.59
C GLU A 124 9.69 9.67 1.18
N ILE A 125 9.35 10.96 1.12
CA ILE A 125 9.26 11.69 -0.15
C ILE A 125 10.57 12.46 -0.31
N ARG A 126 11.41 12.01 -1.25
CA ARG A 126 12.68 12.67 -1.55
C ARG A 126 12.48 13.93 -2.39
N PRO A 127 13.36 14.93 -2.23
CA PRO A 127 13.36 16.10 -3.09
C PRO A 127 13.56 15.67 -4.55
N SER A 128 13.02 16.47 -5.47
CA SER A 128 13.28 16.27 -6.91
C SER A 128 14.79 16.33 -7.15
N GLN A 129 15.29 15.49 -8.05
CA GLN A 129 16.67 15.55 -8.49
C GLN A 129 16.87 16.86 -9.27
N THR A 130 17.22 17.94 -8.57
CA THR A 130 17.60 19.21 -9.18
C THR A 130 19.04 19.10 -9.63
N ASN A 131 19.31 19.29 -10.91
CA ASN A 131 20.68 19.41 -11.40
C ASN A 131 21.33 20.61 -10.67
N PRO A 132 22.56 20.49 -10.10
CA PRO A 132 23.22 21.60 -9.39
C PRO A 132 23.53 22.85 -10.24
N SER A 133 23.08 22.90 -11.50
CA SER A 133 23.28 24.03 -12.42
C SER A 133 22.21 25.14 -12.31
N GLN A 134 21.23 25.03 -11.40
CA GLN A 134 20.30 26.13 -11.07
C GLN A 134 20.37 26.50 -9.57
N THR A 135 21.56 26.81 -9.08
CA THR A 135 21.72 27.80 -8.01
C THR A 135 22.39 29.01 -8.66
N ASN A 136 21.60 29.84 -9.34
CA ASN A 136 22.04 31.19 -9.68
C ASN A 136 20.98 32.17 -9.19
N ALA A 137 21.47 33.17 -8.45
CA ALA A 137 20.81 34.40 -8.03
C ALA A 137 19.48 34.25 -7.26
N ASN A 138 19.53 34.49 -5.94
CA ASN A 138 19.00 35.74 -5.37
C ASN A 138 19.10 35.74 -3.83
N LYS A 139 20.19 36.32 -3.30
CA LYS A 139 20.12 37.21 -2.14
C LYS A 139 21.40 38.04 -2.00
#